data_AF-A0A7K1CC61-F1
#
_entry.id   AF-A0A7K1CC61-F1
#
_cell.length_a   1.000
_cell.length_b   1.000
_cell.length_c   1.000
_cell.angle_alpha   90.00
_cell.angle_beta   90.00
_cell.angle_gamma   90.00
#
_symmetry.space_group_name_H-M   'P 1'
#
loop_
_entity.id
_entity.type
_entity.pdbx_description
1 polymer ?
#
loop_
_entity_poly.entity_id
_entity_poly.type
_entity_poly.pdbx_seq_one_letter_code
_entity_poly.pdbx_strand_id
1 'polypeptide(L)'
;MDQSEKPCVACAEEIKKDAVLCRFCNTRQDDPQFAKPEVSERLPKRKPPKLLVPIAALAVVAVSATAILTMTNSESATTEMDEVATKLLENSVPAPIYAENSDHGYFLEDNRIPRLETCEQWEDFWFLEGPAVGFAAAAVYQEIEIAVSTQIYTKNQHLDSNLDGVICFYEEQASPVNPNAIEGVWFTAFESVREGLISNIGEPHPLDFAASPSTDPNHAEVIRNGVEYALKVWAPFIDSDRPLAMTVVHPNDKKWFLERWAKLGRDNTGEFWWNLAVSGGGGAVGVTATGIPNMYFMASASYPPPTESVDYYVHEVAHFFESLTVQGVSTPDAPCWMIEGPATFIGFAMAYPDDQGRSVSQLTFERTTRAAGLVSYYNNGEGLTDGTLRQDILNFPRNDDRCQHSGPQLGYNLGLFVAERLIADFEFQAFVDISVARAGRSLPETFELVLKKDYVEWVDNTLLPYLQEELPKLARG
;
A
#
# COMPACT_ATOMS: atom_id res chain seq x y z
N MET A 1 -26.76 -8.13 -44.09
CA MET A 1 -25.83 -8.42 -42.99
C MET A 1 -26.68 -8.86 -41.81
N ASP A 2 -26.55 -10.11 -41.39
CA ASP A 2 -27.31 -10.70 -40.30
C ASP A 2 -26.81 -10.12 -38.97
N GLN A 3 -27.59 -9.23 -38.35
CA GLN A 3 -27.29 -8.62 -37.04
C GLN A 3 -27.81 -9.53 -35.92
N SER A 4 -27.32 -10.77 -35.87
CA SER A 4 -27.67 -11.65 -34.76
C SER A 4 -26.87 -11.26 -33.52
N GLU A 5 -27.57 -11.14 -32.39
CA GLU A 5 -27.02 -10.81 -31.08
C GLU A 5 -27.01 -12.05 -30.17
N LYS A 6 -26.12 -12.06 -29.19
CA LYS A 6 -26.02 -13.07 -28.12
C LYS A 6 -25.84 -12.37 -26.77
N PRO A 7 -26.30 -12.93 -25.65
CA PRO A 7 -26.01 -12.38 -24.33
C PRO A 7 -24.55 -12.62 -23.96
N CYS A 8 -23.93 -11.66 -23.28
CA CYS A 8 -22.60 -11.77 -22.71
C CYS A 8 -22.57 -12.85 -21.60
N VAL A 9 -21.53 -13.70 -21.58
CA VAL A 9 -21.41 -14.80 -20.61
C VAL A 9 -21.29 -14.35 -19.14
N ALA A 10 -20.78 -13.14 -18.88
CA ALA A 10 -20.64 -12.60 -17.53
C ALA A 10 -21.80 -11.67 -17.10
N CYS A 11 -22.11 -10.63 -17.88
CA CYS A 11 -23.09 -9.61 -17.49
C CYS A 11 -24.46 -9.74 -18.18
N ALA A 12 -24.68 -10.74 -19.03
CA ALA A 12 -25.92 -10.99 -19.77
C ALA A 12 -26.38 -9.91 -20.78
N GLU A 13 -25.66 -8.80 -20.92
CA GLU A 13 -25.94 -7.75 -21.92
C GLU A 13 -25.87 -8.28 -23.37
N GLU A 14 -26.73 -7.77 -24.25
CA GLU A 14 -26.76 -8.15 -25.65
C GLU A 14 -25.55 -7.58 -26.41
N ILE A 15 -24.79 -8.48 -27.04
CA ILE A 15 -23.60 -8.17 -27.82
C ILE A 15 -23.68 -8.83 -29.20
N LYS A 16 -22.90 -8.34 -30.17
CA LYS A 16 -22.81 -8.97 -31.49
C LYS A 16 -22.38 -10.43 -31.35
N LYS A 17 -22.97 -11.33 -32.14
CA LYS A 17 -22.71 -12.77 -32.05
C LYS A 17 -21.23 -13.15 -32.22
N ASP A 18 -20.49 -12.39 -33.02
CA ASP A 18 -19.06 -12.54 -33.28
C ASP A 18 -18.15 -11.71 -32.35
N ALA A 19 -18.72 -10.96 -31.39
CA ALA A 19 -17.92 -10.23 -30.42
C ALA A 19 -17.12 -11.19 -29.53
N VAL A 20 -15.80 -10.98 -29.52
CA VAL A 20 -14.83 -11.69 -28.66
C VAL A 20 -14.76 -11.02 -27.28
N LEU A 21 -14.99 -9.71 -27.19
CA LEU A 21 -15.00 -8.92 -25.96
C LEU A 21 -16.37 -8.25 -25.76
N CYS A 22 -16.88 -8.27 -24.53
CA CYS A 22 -18.09 -7.52 -24.18
C CYS A 22 -17.73 -6.04 -23.94
N ARG A 23 -18.33 -5.12 -24.69
CA ARG A 23 -18.09 -3.67 -24.53
C ARG A 23 -18.48 -3.09 -23.16
N PHE A 24 -19.31 -3.81 -22.39
CA PHE A 24 -19.87 -3.32 -21.13
C PHE A 24 -19.06 -3.76 -19.91
N CYS A 25 -18.41 -4.93 -19.96
CA CYS A 25 -17.68 -5.50 -18.82
C CYS A 25 -16.29 -6.04 -19.20
N ASN A 26 -15.84 -5.85 -20.44
CA ASN A 26 -14.56 -6.31 -20.99
C ASN A 26 -14.27 -7.82 -20.82
N THR A 27 -15.29 -8.64 -20.56
CA THR A 27 -15.12 -10.10 -20.46
C THR A 27 -14.92 -10.73 -21.83
N ARG A 28 -13.94 -11.62 -21.97
CA ARG A 28 -13.74 -12.46 -23.16
C ARG A 28 -14.81 -13.54 -23.26
N GLN A 29 -15.47 -13.60 -24.40
CA GLN A 29 -16.60 -14.50 -24.67
C GLN A 29 -16.16 -15.90 -25.11
N ASP A 30 -14.87 -16.07 -25.41
CA ASP A 30 -14.23 -17.32 -25.83
C ASP A 30 -13.36 -17.94 -24.73
N ASP A 31 -13.46 -17.42 -23.51
CA ASP A 31 -12.68 -17.91 -22.38
C ASP A 31 -13.11 -19.33 -21.98
N PRO A 32 -12.19 -20.31 -21.94
CA PRO A 32 -12.47 -21.70 -21.56
C PRO A 32 -13.17 -21.86 -20.21
N GLN A 33 -13.00 -20.91 -19.29
CA GLN A 33 -13.65 -20.97 -17.97
C GLN A 33 -15.18 -20.86 -18.03
N PHE A 34 -15.72 -20.27 -19.11
CA PHE A 34 -17.17 -20.15 -19.34
C PHE A 34 -17.70 -21.17 -20.36
N ALA A 35 -16.84 -22.02 -20.90
CA ALA A 35 -17.26 -23.11 -21.77
C ALA A 35 -18.06 -24.13 -20.93
N LYS A 36 -19.37 -24.22 -21.18
CA LYS A 36 -20.20 -25.25 -20.55
C LYS A 36 -19.61 -26.63 -20.87
N PRO A 37 -19.39 -27.50 -19.87
CA PRO A 37 -18.94 -28.85 -20.14
C PRO A 37 -20.00 -29.55 -21.00
N GLU A 38 -19.59 -30.08 -22.15
CA GLU A 38 -20.45 -30.93 -22.98
C GLU A 38 -20.92 -32.11 -22.13
N VAL A 39 -22.23 -32.30 -22.09
CA VAL A 39 -22.88 -33.41 -21.40
C VAL A 39 -22.46 -34.70 -22.10
N SER A 40 -21.39 -35.32 -21.58
CA SER A 40 -20.92 -36.63 -22.01
C SER A 40 -21.96 -37.71 -21.70
N GLU A 41 -22.43 -38.36 -22.76
CA GLU A 41 -23.27 -39.54 -22.70
C GLU A 41 -22.63 -40.67 -21.89
N ARG A 42 -23.51 -41.41 -21.21
CA ARG A 42 -23.26 -42.56 -20.34
C ARG A 42 -22.21 -43.53 -20.88
N LEU A 43 -21.26 -43.93 -20.04
CA LEU A 43 -20.53 -45.19 -20.17
C LEU A 43 -20.57 -46.02 -18.87
N PRO A 44 -20.53 -47.36 -18.98
CA PRO A 44 -21.04 -48.28 -17.96
C PRO A 44 -20.00 -48.69 -16.91
N LYS A 45 -20.53 -49.09 -15.75
CA LYS A 45 -19.80 -49.70 -14.62
C LYS A 45 -18.84 -50.82 -15.07
N ARG A 46 -17.57 -50.74 -14.66
CA ARG A 46 -16.64 -51.88 -14.66
C ARG A 46 -15.97 -52.07 -13.30
N LYS A 47 -15.88 -53.35 -12.92
CA LYS A 47 -15.33 -53.93 -11.67
C LYS A 47 -13.80 -53.78 -11.57
N PRO A 48 -13.21 -53.89 -10.37
CA PRO A 48 -11.77 -53.72 -10.17
C PRO A 48 -11.01 -55.01 -10.50
N PRO A 49 -9.75 -54.93 -10.96
CA PRO A 49 -8.82 -56.04 -10.90
C PRO A 49 -7.69 -55.81 -9.87
N LYS A 50 -7.07 -56.95 -9.57
CA LYS A 50 -6.26 -57.27 -8.39
C LYS A 50 -4.81 -56.80 -8.49
N LEU A 51 -4.24 -56.68 -7.30
CA LEU A 51 -2.83 -56.70 -6.93
C LEU A 51 -2.00 -57.77 -7.67
N LEU A 52 -0.79 -57.41 -8.11
CA LEU A 52 0.40 -58.28 -8.18
C LEU A 52 1.67 -57.42 -8.41
N VAL A 53 2.58 -57.48 -7.44
CA VAL A 53 4.04 -57.21 -7.51
C VAL A 53 4.67 -58.57 -7.95
N PRO A 54 5.91 -58.74 -8.51
CA PRO A 54 7.12 -58.03 -8.06
C PRO A 54 8.39 -57.97 -8.99
N ILE A 55 9.46 -57.34 -8.44
CA ILE A 55 10.95 -57.57 -8.59
C ILE A 55 11.79 -56.94 -9.73
N ALA A 56 12.89 -56.31 -9.26
CA ALA A 56 14.27 -56.13 -9.81
C ALA A 56 14.57 -55.00 -10.82
N ALA A 57 15.78 -54.43 -10.91
CA ALA A 57 16.99 -54.31 -10.07
C ALA A 57 18.05 -53.52 -10.90
N LEU A 58 18.96 -52.80 -10.22
CA LEU A 58 20.31 -52.33 -10.69
C LEU A 58 20.36 -51.29 -11.85
N ALA A 59 21.32 -50.37 -12.00
CA ALA A 59 22.55 -50.02 -11.26
C ALA A 59 23.08 -48.63 -11.71
N VAL A 60 23.72 -47.94 -10.75
CA VAL A 60 24.98 -47.16 -10.78
C VAL A 60 25.66 -46.87 -12.13
N VAL A 61 25.96 -45.59 -12.43
CA VAL A 61 27.30 -45.11 -12.86
C VAL A 61 27.49 -43.65 -12.41
N ALA A 62 28.54 -43.40 -11.62
CA ALA A 62 29.15 -42.10 -11.39
C ALA A 62 30.44 -42.01 -12.22
N VAL A 63 30.70 -40.88 -12.87
CA VAL A 63 32.06 -40.48 -13.28
C VAL A 63 32.20 -38.96 -13.19
N SER A 64 33.13 -38.58 -12.32
CA SER A 64 33.79 -37.28 -12.14
C SER A 64 34.75 -36.94 -13.29
N ALA A 65 34.97 -35.64 -13.59
CA ALA A 65 36.28 -34.98 -13.45
C ALA A 65 36.35 -33.60 -14.12
N THR A 66 37.00 -32.71 -13.40
CA THR A 66 37.42 -31.33 -13.64
C THR A 66 38.36 -31.16 -14.84
N ALA A 67 38.31 -30.00 -15.50
CA ALA A 67 39.48 -29.38 -16.14
C ALA A 67 39.35 -27.85 -16.14
N ILE A 68 40.33 -27.21 -15.50
CA ILE A 68 40.63 -25.77 -15.53
C ILE A 68 41.47 -25.50 -16.77
N LEU A 69 41.15 -24.45 -17.54
CA LEU A 69 42.16 -23.63 -18.21
C LEU A 69 41.62 -22.23 -18.50
N THR A 70 42.46 -21.28 -18.11
CA THR A 70 42.30 -19.82 -18.00
C THR A 70 42.60 -19.06 -19.29
N MET A 71 42.22 -17.77 -19.25
CA MET A 71 42.71 -16.58 -19.98
C MET A 71 41.81 -16.11 -21.13
N THR A 72 41.42 -14.84 -21.29
CA THR A 72 41.58 -13.58 -20.53
C THR A 72 40.75 -12.50 -21.25
N ASN A 73 40.31 -11.48 -20.50
CA ASN A 73 39.98 -10.11 -20.90
C ASN A 73 38.70 -9.85 -21.73
N SER A 74 37.63 -9.40 -21.04
CA SER A 74 36.71 -8.32 -21.50
C SER A 74 35.53 -8.06 -20.52
N GLU A 75 35.66 -8.24 -19.20
CA GLU A 75 34.50 -8.12 -18.28
C GLU A 75 34.33 -6.75 -17.62
N SER A 76 35.24 -5.79 -17.82
CA SER A 76 35.22 -4.52 -17.08
C SER A 76 34.25 -3.47 -17.62
N ALA A 77 33.68 -3.64 -18.82
CA ALA A 77 32.78 -2.63 -19.41
C ALA A 77 31.29 -3.03 -19.34
N THR A 78 30.98 -4.32 -19.20
CA THR A 78 29.60 -4.81 -19.16
C THR A 78 29.01 -4.77 -17.75
N THR A 79 29.81 -4.99 -16.71
CA THR A 79 29.35 -4.92 -15.31
C THR A 79 29.04 -3.49 -14.87
N GLU A 80 29.79 -2.50 -15.36
CA GLU A 80 29.56 -1.09 -15.02
C GLU A 80 28.31 -0.54 -15.73
N MET A 81 28.03 -0.96 -16.97
CA MET A 81 26.78 -0.63 -17.66
C MET A 81 25.55 -1.34 -17.08
N ASP A 82 25.68 -2.61 -16.66
CA ASP A 82 24.58 -3.35 -16.04
C ASP A 82 24.25 -2.79 -14.63
N GLU A 83 25.26 -2.35 -13.86
CA GLU A 83 25.05 -1.71 -12.57
C GLU A 83 24.43 -0.31 -12.71
N VAL A 84 24.83 0.46 -13.71
CA VAL A 84 24.23 1.78 -14.02
C VAL A 84 22.82 1.62 -14.56
N ALA A 85 22.54 0.64 -15.42
CA ALA A 85 21.20 0.37 -15.93
C ALA A 85 20.24 -0.11 -14.82
N THR A 86 20.74 -0.92 -13.88
CA THR A 86 19.96 -1.38 -12.72
C THR A 86 19.64 -0.21 -11.77
N LYS A 87 20.62 0.67 -11.49
CA LYS A 87 20.41 1.88 -10.68
C LYS A 87 19.51 2.93 -11.37
N LEU A 88 19.52 3.01 -12.70
CA LEU A 88 18.61 3.89 -13.46
C LEU A 88 17.17 3.37 -13.42
N LEU A 89 16.96 2.05 -13.43
CA LEU A 89 15.64 1.42 -13.30
C LEU A 89 15.07 1.57 -11.87
N GLU A 90 15.89 1.45 -10.83
CA GLU A 90 15.49 1.60 -9.43
C GLU A 90 15.06 3.03 -9.04
N ASN A 91 15.51 4.05 -9.78
CA ASN A 91 15.17 5.46 -9.52
C ASN A 91 14.07 6.01 -10.45
N SER A 92 13.55 5.20 -11.39
CA SER A 92 12.51 5.62 -12.33
C SER A 92 11.10 5.51 -11.75
N VAL A 93 10.24 6.49 -12.05
CA VAL A 93 8.80 6.37 -11.75
C VAL A 93 8.26 5.11 -12.44
N PRO A 94 7.71 4.13 -11.69
CA PRO A 94 7.30 2.87 -12.27
C PRO A 94 6.12 3.09 -13.21
N ALA A 95 6.15 2.41 -14.35
CA ALA A 95 5.04 2.45 -15.28
C ALA A 95 3.76 1.86 -14.64
N PRO A 96 2.58 2.44 -14.92
CA PRO A 96 1.33 1.90 -14.40
C PRO A 96 1.10 0.47 -14.92
N ILE A 97 0.46 -0.36 -14.08
CA ILE A 97 0.19 -1.77 -14.38
C ILE A 97 -0.66 -1.91 -15.67
N TYR A 98 -1.52 -0.93 -15.93
CA TYR A 98 -2.26 -0.80 -17.18
C TYR A 98 -1.76 0.43 -17.92
N ALA A 99 -1.54 0.31 -19.23
CA ALA A 99 -1.15 1.44 -20.05
C ALA A 99 -2.22 2.53 -20.01
N GLU A 100 -1.81 3.75 -19.68
CA GLU A 100 -2.64 4.94 -19.60
C GLU A 100 -2.40 5.83 -20.82
N ASN A 101 -3.45 6.53 -21.25
CA ASN A 101 -3.41 7.40 -22.40
C ASN A 101 -4.37 8.58 -22.29
N SER A 102 -3.90 9.80 -22.56
CA SER A 102 -4.72 11.03 -22.50
C SER A 102 -5.38 11.43 -23.83
N ASP A 103 -5.50 10.50 -24.79
CA ASP A 103 -6.05 10.74 -26.14
C ASP A 103 -5.34 11.88 -26.90
N HIS A 104 -4.01 11.92 -26.82
CA HIS A 104 -3.15 12.92 -27.44
C HIS A 104 -3.05 12.82 -28.98
N GLY A 105 -3.77 11.88 -29.61
CA GLY A 105 -3.85 11.76 -31.07
C GLY A 105 -2.66 11.07 -31.78
N TYR A 106 -1.69 10.51 -31.04
CA TYR A 106 -0.58 9.73 -31.62
C TYR A 106 -0.87 8.23 -31.67
N PHE A 107 -0.17 7.53 -32.56
CA PHE A 107 -0.24 6.07 -32.70
C PHE A 107 0.34 5.35 -31.49
N LEU A 108 -0.33 4.29 -31.03
CA LEU A 108 0.02 3.53 -29.82
C LEU A 108 0.55 2.12 -30.14
N GLU A 109 0.50 1.71 -31.40
CA GLU A 109 1.03 0.43 -31.83
C GLU A 109 2.55 0.47 -31.80
N ASP A 110 3.18 -0.49 -31.11
CA ASP A 110 4.63 -0.51 -30.87
C ASP A 110 5.44 -0.30 -32.16
N ASN A 111 5.10 -0.97 -33.26
CA ASN A 111 5.80 -0.82 -34.55
C ASN A 111 5.66 0.55 -35.23
N ARG A 112 4.84 1.46 -34.68
CA ARG A 112 4.59 2.80 -35.20
C ARG A 112 5.12 3.91 -34.29
N ILE A 113 5.44 3.59 -33.04
CA ILE A 113 6.16 4.50 -32.14
C ILE A 113 7.64 4.43 -32.53
N PRO A 114 8.26 5.53 -32.96
CA PRO A 114 9.69 5.55 -33.23
C PRO A 114 10.47 5.40 -31.91
N ARG A 115 11.65 4.78 -32.01
CA ARG A 115 12.67 4.90 -30.98
C ARG A 115 13.56 6.08 -31.39
N LEU A 116 13.61 7.09 -30.55
CA LEU A 116 14.39 8.30 -30.74
C LEU A 116 15.62 8.23 -29.84
N GLU A 117 16.72 8.89 -30.19
CA GLU A 117 17.99 8.77 -29.47
C GLU A 117 18.34 10.03 -28.67
N THR A 118 17.68 11.17 -28.96
CA THR A 118 17.94 12.45 -28.29
C THR A 118 16.66 13.23 -28.06
N CYS A 119 16.66 14.14 -27.07
CA CYS A 119 15.54 15.06 -26.84
C CYS A 119 15.34 16.07 -27.99
N GLU A 120 16.38 16.38 -28.76
CA GLU A 120 16.23 17.18 -29.98
C GLU A 120 15.38 16.46 -31.03
N GLN A 121 15.57 15.14 -31.21
CA GLN A 121 14.71 14.32 -32.08
C GLN A 121 13.30 14.15 -31.48
N TRP A 122 13.20 14.20 -30.15
CA TRP A 122 11.93 14.14 -29.43
C TRP A 122 11.04 15.34 -29.77
N GLU A 123 11.58 16.56 -29.69
CA GLU A 123 10.88 17.81 -30.01
C GLU A 123 10.34 17.84 -31.45
N ASP A 124 11.04 17.22 -32.40
CA ASP A 124 10.58 17.09 -33.79
C ASP A 124 9.42 16.10 -33.96
N PHE A 125 9.32 15.09 -33.08
CA PHE A 125 8.30 14.05 -33.14
C PHE A 125 7.06 14.40 -32.30
N TRP A 126 7.26 14.95 -31.11
CA TRP A 126 6.25 15.18 -30.09
C TRP A 126 5.97 16.68 -29.93
N PHE A 127 4.77 17.13 -30.31
CA PHE A 127 4.43 18.56 -30.30
C PHE A 127 3.83 19.06 -28.97
N LEU A 128 3.56 18.16 -28.03
CA LEU A 128 3.04 18.49 -26.70
C LEU A 128 4.20 18.57 -25.70
N GLU A 129 3.94 19.07 -24.50
CA GLU A 129 4.87 18.87 -23.38
C GLU A 129 5.02 17.36 -23.15
N GLY A 130 6.25 16.91 -22.88
CA GLY A 130 6.68 15.51 -22.99
C GLY A 130 5.73 14.51 -22.32
N PRO A 131 5.54 13.29 -22.85
CA PRO A 131 4.56 12.37 -22.32
C PRO A 131 5.00 11.81 -20.99
N ALA A 132 4.12 11.90 -20.00
CA ALA A 132 4.27 11.19 -18.75
C ALA A 132 4.01 9.69 -18.93
N VAL A 133 4.69 8.89 -18.11
CA VAL A 133 4.51 7.44 -18.01
C VAL A 133 3.09 7.04 -17.58
N GLY A 134 2.42 7.91 -16.82
CA GLY A 134 1.05 7.76 -16.33
C GLY A 134 0.47 9.08 -15.85
N PHE A 135 -0.83 9.11 -15.58
CA PHE A 135 -1.55 10.27 -15.04
C PHE A 135 -0.99 10.70 -13.68
N ALA A 136 -0.49 9.74 -12.88
CA ALA A 136 0.15 10.04 -11.61
C ALA A 136 1.43 10.88 -11.78
N ALA A 137 2.28 10.55 -12.76
CA ALA A 137 3.48 11.31 -13.06
C ALA A 137 3.14 12.69 -13.67
N ALA A 138 2.16 12.75 -14.58
CA ALA A 138 1.68 14.02 -15.14
C ALA A 138 1.12 14.98 -14.07
N ALA A 139 0.42 14.46 -13.06
CA ALA A 139 -0.20 15.26 -12.01
C ALA A 139 0.80 16.02 -11.11
N VAL A 140 2.09 15.66 -11.15
CA VAL A 140 3.15 16.40 -10.45
C VAL A 140 3.36 17.79 -11.07
N TYR A 141 3.06 17.94 -12.36
CA TYR A 141 3.34 19.14 -13.16
C TYR A 141 2.11 20.03 -13.34
N GLN A 142 1.39 20.29 -12.25
CA GLN A 142 0.04 20.90 -12.19
C GLN A 142 -0.20 22.18 -13.02
N GLU A 143 0.86 22.92 -13.35
CA GLU A 143 0.77 24.17 -14.12
C GLU A 143 0.92 23.97 -15.64
N ILE A 144 1.29 22.77 -16.08
CA ILE A 144 1.62 22.44 -17.47
C ILE A 144 0.81 21.22 -17.90
N GLU A 145 0.15 21.32 -19.05
CA GLU A 145 -0.63 20.20 -19.60
C GLU A 145 0.31 19.12 -20.13
N ILE A 146 0.66 18.17 -19.26
CA ILE A 146 1.46 16.99 -19.59
C ILE A 146 0.55 15.91 -20.17
N ALA A 147 0.79 15.53 -21.42
CA ALA A 147 0.12 14.41 -22.05
C ALA A 147 0.54 13.08 -21.39
N VAL A 148 -0.33 12.09 -21.37
CA VAL A 148 -0.03 10.77 -20.77
C VAL A 148 -0.01 9.72 -21.86
N SER A 149 1.07 8.93 -21.91
CA SER A 149 1.19 7.82 -22.86
C SER A 149 2.19 6.77 -22.39
N THR A 150 1.72 5.75 -21.68
CA THR A 150 2.61 4.71 -21.14
C THR A 150 3.41 3.99 -22.22
N GLN A 151 2.81 3.70 -23.38
CA GLN A 151 3.49 2.98 -24.48
C GLN A 151 4.61 3.81 -25.10
N ILE A 152 4.36 5.11 -25.30
CA ILE A 152 5.32 6.02 -25.90
C ILE A 152 6.45 6.32 -24.92
N TYR A 153 6.11 6.54 -23.64
CA TYR A 153 7.08 6.67 -22.56
C TYR A 153 7.98 5.43 -22.49
N THR A 154 7.40 4.24 -22.35
CA THR A 154 8.17 3.00 -22.15
C THR A 154 9.15 2.74 -23.30
N LYS A 155 8.77 3.07 -24.54
CA LYS A 155 9.64 2.89 -25.70
C LYS A 155 10.85 3.86 -25.72
N ASN A 156 10.67 5.04 -25.16
CA ASN A 156 11.64 6.12 -25.18
C ASN A 156 12.13 6.51 -23.78
N GLN A 157 11.95 5.65 -22.78
CA GLN A 157 12.24 5.92 -21.36
C GLN A 157 13.68 6.40 -21.12
N HIS A 158 14.63 5.93 -21.93
CA HIS A 158 16.02 6.38 -21.85
C HIS A 158 16.22 7.91 -22.09
N LEU A 159 15.20 8.61 -22.59
CA LEU A 159 15.17 10.05 -22.76
C LEU A 159 14.62 10.80 -21.54
N ASP A 160 14.07 10.10 -20.55
CA ASP A 160 13.75 10.64 -19.22
C ASP A 160 15.03 10.63 -18.37
N SER A 161 15.84 11.69 -18.51
CA SER A 161 17.17 11.74 -17.90
C SER A 161 17.16 12.02 -16.40
N ASN A 162 16.10 12.64 -15.87
CA ASN A 162 15.93 12.95 -14.45
C ASN A 162 15.01 11.94 -13.74
N LEU A 163 14.47 10.96 -14.48
CA LEU A 163 13.71 9.81 -13.98
C LEU A 163 12.40 10.20 -13.28
N ASP A 164 11.86 11.37 -13.63
CA ASP A 164 10.64 11.93 -13.03
C ASP A 164 9.34 11.36 -13.62
N GLY A 165 9.46 10.47 -14.60
CA GLY A 165 8.33 9.87 -15.27
C GLY A 165 7.83 10.68 -16.46
N VAL A 166 8.56 11.70 -16.94
CA VAL A 166 8.20 12.55 -18.08
C VAL A 166 9.37 12.70 -19.06
N ILE A 167 9.18 12.30 -20.32
CA ILE A 167 10.27 12.33 -21.31
C ILE A 167 10.63 13.76 -21.71
N CYS A 168 11.93 14.08 -21.71
CA CYS A 168 12.48 15.33 -22.24
C CYS A 168 11.78 16.59 -21.71
N PHE A 169 11.29 16.52 -20.48
CA PHE A 169 10.71 17.66 -19.80
C PHE A 169 11.84 18.49 -19.16
N TYR A 170 12.20 19.61 -19.80
CA TYR A 170 13.35 20.41 -19.38
C TYR A 170 13.07 21.13 -18.04
N GLU A 171 13.83 20.76 -17.00
CA GLU A 171 13.81 21.30 -15.63
C GLU A 171 14.01 22.82 -15.47
N GLU A 172 14.25 23.60 -16.54
CA GLU A 172 14.29 25.06 -16.39
C GLU A 172 12.94 25.67 -15.96
N GLN A 173 11.85 24.90 -15.95
CA GLN A 173 10.54 25.31 -15.39
C GLN A 173 10.08 24.55 -14.15
N ALA A 174 10.60 23.35 -13.87
CA ALA A 174 10.38 22.67 -12.60
C ALA A 174 11.57 22.99 -11.69
N SER A 175 11.45 24.05 -10.88
CA SER A 175 12.44 24.28 -9.83
C SER A 175 12.56 23.01 -8.98
N PRO A 176 13.78 22.55 -8.62
CA PRO A 176 13.94 21.49 -7.65
C PRO A 176 13.11 21.86 -6.43
N VAL A 177 12.26 20.95 -5.95
CA VAL A 177 11.50 21.15 -4.71
C VAL A 177 12.53 21.54 -3.66
N ASN A 178 12.60 22.83 -3.35
CA ASN A 178 13.48 23.32 -2.32
C ASN A 178 12.95 22.69 -1.04
N PRO A 179 13.69 21.81 -0.35
CA PRO A 179 13.22 21.21 0.89
C PRO A 179 12.90 22.29 1.93
N ASN A 180 13.51 23.48 1.80
CA ASN A 180 13.24 24.66 2.63
C ASN A 180 12.03 25.49 2.17
N ALA A 181 11.35 25.12 1.08
CA ALA A 181 10.08 25.73 0.65
C ALA A 181 8.86 24.89 1.05
N ILE A 182 9.08 23.73 1.70
CA ILE A 182 8.03 22.93 2.30
C ILE A 182 7.67 23.55 3.65
N GLU A 183 6.96 24.67 3.61
CA GLU A 183 6.44 25.34 4.80
C GLU A 183 5.01 24.86 5.09
N GLY A 184 4.71 24.49 6.34
CA GLY A 184 3.35 24.18 6.76
C GLY A 184 3.25 23.29 8.00
N VAL A 185 2.07 23.32 8.62
CA VAL A 185 1.70 22.53 9.81
C VAL A 185 2.05 21.04 9.64
N TRP A 186 1.78 20.49 8.45
CA TRP A 186 2.01 19.08 8.15
C TRP A 186 3.49 18.69 8.13
N PHE A 187 4.37 19.57 7.63
CA PHE A 187 5.80 19.30 7.57
C PHE A 187 6.42 19.34 8.96
N THR A 188 5.96 20.27 9.81
CA THR A 188 6.32 20.28 11.24
C THR A 188 5.92 18.97 11.93
N ALA A 189 4.71 18.46 11.68
CA ALA A 189 4.28 17.18 12.23
C ALA A 189 5.12 16.01 11.71
N PHE A 190 5.38 15.99 10.40
CA PHE A 190 6.18 14.97 9.73
C PHE A 190 7.61 14.91 10.31
N GLU A 191 8.29 16.05 10.40
CA GLU A 191 9.63 16.13 10.99
C GLU A 191 9.62 15.72 12.46
N SER A 192 8.60 16.11 13.24
CA SER A 192 8.48 15.71 14.64
C SER A 192 8.39 14.18 14.81
N VAL A 193 7.65 13.49 13.93
CA VAL A 193 7.61 12.02 13.92
C VAL A 193 8.98 11.43 13.59
N ARG A 194 9.62 11.94 12.54
CA ARG A 194 10.93 11.44 12.09
C ARG A 194 11.99 11.64 13.15
N GLU A 195 12.08 12.82 13.73
CA GLU A 195 13.00 13.12 14.83
C GLU A 195 12.74 12.20 16.03
N GLY A 196 11.47 11.98 16.39
CA GLY A 196 11.07 11.13 17.50
C GLY A 196 11.42 9.65 17.31
N LEU A 197 11.29 9.12 16.09
CA LEU A 197 11.50 7.71 15.79
C LEU A 197 12.90 7.38 15.27
N ILE A 198 13.44 8.14 14.31
CA ILE A 198 14.75 7.89 13.70
C ILE A 198 15.87 8.13 14.71
N SER A 199 15.79 9.21 15.49
CA SER A 199 16.83 9.54 16.47
C SER A 199 16.95 8.51 17.59
N ASN A 200 15.98 7.60 17.70
CA ASN A 200 15.89 6.61 18.76
C ASN A 200 15.81 5.17 18.23
N ILE A 201 16.22 4.91 16.98
CA ILE A 201 16.25 3.54 16.45
C ILE A 201 17.04 2.62 17.39
N GLY A 202 16.39 1.53 17.79
CA GLY A 202 16.94 0.55 18.75
C GLY A 202 17.06 -0.84 18.17
N GLU A 203 17.44 -1.79 19.04
CA GLU A 203 17.37 -3.21 18.73
C GLU A 203 15.89 -3.63 18.62
N PRO A 204 15.52 -4.43 17.60
CA PRO A 204 14.13 -4.82 17.42
C PRO A 204 13.69 -5.74 18.56
N HIS A 205 12.47 -5.53 19.03
CA HIS A 205 11.85 -6.45 19.97
C HIS A 205 11.79 -7.87 19.37
N PRO A 206 12.12 -8.95 20.11
CA PRO A 206 12.05 -10.31 19.58
C PRO A 206 10.68 -10.68 19.00
N LEU A 207 10.68 -11.44 17.91
CA LEU A 207 9.48 -11.96 17.24
C LEU A 207 9.27 -13.47 17.52
N ASP A 208 8.04 -13.88 17.86
CA ASP A 208 7.55 -15.23 17.59
C ASP A 208 6.99 -15.24 16.17
N PHE A 209 7.89 -15.44 15.21
CA PHE A 209 7.54 -15.50 13.79
C PHE A 209 7.16 -16.93 13.37
N ALA A 210 6.06 -17.06 12.61
CA ALA A 210 5.82 -18.27 11.83
C ALA A 210 5.11 -18.00 10.52
N ALA A 211 5.49 -18.75 9.49
CA ALA A 211 4.84 -18.79 8.20
C ALA A 211 4.09 -20.11 8.01
N SER A 212 2.93 -20.06 7.34
CA SER A 212 2.16 -21.26 7.01
C SER A 212 2.84 -22.10 5.92
N PRO A 213 2.58 -23.44 5.86
CA PRO A 213 3.31 -24.33 4.95
C PRO A 213 3.24 -23.99 3.46
N SER A 214 2.15 -23.37 3.00
CA SER A 214 1.94 -22.99 1.61
C SER A 214 2.40 -21.55 1.30
N THR A 215 2.91 -20.81 2.28
CA THR A 215 3.45 -19.46 2.06
C THR A 215 4.80 -19.56 1.35
N ASP A 216 4.99 -18.77 0.30
CA ASP A 216 6.30 -18.63 -0.35
C ASP A 216 7.35 -18.14 0.68
N PRO A 217 8.47 -18.86 0.88
CA PRO A 217 9.49 -18.45 1.85
C PRO A 217 10.05 -17.04 1.60
N ASN A 218 10.17 -16.61 0.33
CA ASN A 218 10.64 -15.27 0.01
C ASN A 218 9.60 -14.22 0.41
N HIS A 219 8.31 -14.49 0.19
CA HIS A 219 7.26 -13.58 0.65
C HIS A 219 7.26 -13.44 2.17
N ALA A 220 7.40 -14.58 2.88
CA ALA A 220 7.46 -14.61 4.33
C ALA A 220 8.66 -13.79 4.87
N GLU A 221 9.82 -13.90 4.21
CA GLU A 221 11.03 -13.19 4.60
C GLU A 221 10.95 -11.68 4.31
N VAL A 222 10.35 -11.26 3.19
CA VAL A 222 10.13 -9.82 2.90
C VAL A 222 9.28 -9.17 3.98
N ILE A 223 8.16 -9.79 4.35
CA ILE A 223 7.28 -9.27 5.41
C ILE A 223 8.02 -9.26 6.74
N ARG A 224 8.75 -10.34 7.06
CA ARG A 224 9.55 -10.43 8.29
C ARG A 224 10.55 -9.28 8.38
N ASN A 225 11.32 -9.03 7.33
CA ASN A 225 12.31 -7.95 7.29
C ASN A 225 11.67 -6.57 7.45
N GLY A 226 10.52 -6.35 6.80
CA GLY A 226 9.74 -5.11 6.95
C GLY A 226 9.28 -4.88 8.39
N VAL A 227 8.72 -5.90 9.03
CA VAL A 227 8.29 -5.84 10.44
C VAL A 227 9.48 -5.71 11.39
N GLU A 228 10.58 -6.42 11.17
CA GLU A 228 11.78 -6.28 11.99
C GLU A 228 12.37 -4.86 11.88
N TYR A 229 12.37 -4.25 10.69
CA TYR A 229 12.75 -2.85 10.55
C TYR A 229 11.80 -1.93 11.32
N ALA A 230 10.49 -2.07 11.14
CA ALA A 230 9.49 -1.27 11.85
C ALA A 230 9.60 -1.42 13.38
N LEU A 231 9.94 -2.62 13.89
CA LEU A 231 10.20 -2.84 15.30
C LEU A 231 11.47 -2.14 15.80
N LYS A 232 12.48 -1.92 14.97
CA LYS A 232 13.65 -1.11 15.33
C LYS A 232 13.26 0.36 15.50
N VAL A 233 12.42 0.85 14.59
CA VAL A 233 11.89 2.22 14.61
C VAL A 233 11.05 2.46 15.87
N TRP A 234 10.20 1.50 16.23
CA TRP A 234 9.33 1.58 17.41
C TRP A 234 9.96 1.08 18.72
N ALA A 235 11.20 0.58 18.69
CA ALA A 235 11.86 -0.07 19.82
C ALA A 235 11.81 0.73 21.15
N PRO A 236 11.97 2.07 21.17
CA PRO A 236 11.90 2.84 22.42
C PRO A 236 10.54 2.82 23.11
N PHE A 237 9.48 2.56 22.35
CA PHE A 237 8.09 2.69 22.80
C PHE A 237 7.41 1.34 23.04
N ILE A 238 7.99 0.26 22.50
CA ILE A 238 7.48 -1.10 22.67
C ILE A 238 8.18 -1.74 23.87
N ASP A 239 7.43 -1.89 24.95
CA ASP A 239 7.85 -2.65 26.13
C ASP A 239 7.00 -3.93 26.24
N SER A 240 7.64 -5.08 26.02
CA SER A 240 7.00 -6.39 26.13
C SER A 240 7.95 -7.37 26.82
N ASP A 241 7.42 -8.16 27.77
CA ASP A 241 8.19 -9.18 28.48
C ASP A 241 8.37 -10.47 27.68
N ARG A 242 7.80 -10.53 26.48
CA ARG A 242 7.73 -11.71 25.63
C ARG A 242 7.86 -11.35 24.15
N PRO A 243 8.30 -12.31 23.30
CA PRO A 243 8.32 -12.09 21.86
C PRO A 243 6.94 -11.70 21.32
N LEU A 244 6.90 -10.75 20.38
CA LEU A 244 5.68 -10.33 19.71
C LEU A 244 5.31 -11.34 18.63
N ALA A 245 4.06 -11.80 18.64
CA ALA A 245 3.63 -12.85 17.73
C ALA A 245 3.34 -12.26 16.34
N MET A 246 3.99 -12.82 15.33
CA MET A 246 3.79 -12.47 13.92
C MET A 246 3.50 -13.74 13.13
N THR A 247 2.45 -13.72 12.31
CA THR A 247 2.04 -14.86 11.51
C THR A 247 1.85 -14.46 10.07
N VAL A 248 2.58 -15.09 9.16
CA VAL A 248 2.35 -14.97 7.71
C VAL A 248 1.60 -16.20 7.23
N VAL A 249 0.50 -16.02 6.51
CA VAL A 249 -0.34 -17.13 6.08
C VAL A 249 -0.73 -17.06 4.61
N HIS A 250 -0.78 -18.22 3.97
CA HIS A 250 -1.32 -18.42 2.64
C HIS A 250 -2.84 -18.65 2.70
N PRO A 251 -3.64 -18.15 1.74
CA PRO A 251 -5.10 -18.35 1.69
C PRO A 251 -5.58 -19.81 1.79
N ASN A 252 -4.73 -20.78 1.40
CA ASN A 252 -5.04 -22.21 1.47
C ASN A 252 -4.92 -22.83 2.87
N ASP A 253 -4.30 -22.12 3.82
CA ASP A 253 -3.84 -22.69 5.09
C ASP A 253 -4.73 -22.29 6.28
N LYS A 254 -6.04 -22.10 6.06
CA LYS A 254 -7.01 -21.69 7.11
C LYS A 254 -6.91 -22.53 8.38
N LYS A 255 -6.83 -23.85 8.23
CA LYS A 255 -6.75 -24.76 9.37
C LYS A 255 -5.48 -24.52 10.20
N TRP A 256 -4.34 -24.36 9.54
CA TRP A 256 -3.06 -24.09 10.20
C TRP A 256 -3.12 -22.74 10.93
N PHE A 257 -3.68 -21.71 10.29
CA PHE A 257 -3.87 -20.40 10.91
C PHE A 257 -4.73 -20.48 12.17
N LEU A 258 -5.90 -21.11 12.10
CA LEU A 258 -6.79 -21.23 13.26
C LEU A 258 -6.13 -22.03 14.41
N GLU A 259 -5.27 -23.00 14.10
CA GLU A 259 -4.48 -23.72 15.10
C GLU A 259 -3.41 -22.82 15.75
N ARG A 260 -2.70 -22.00 14.96
CA ARG A 260 -1.73 -21.02 15.51
C ARG A 260 -2.43 -19.93 16.31
N TRP A 261 -3.50 -19.34 15.79
CA TRP A 261 -4.34 -18.37 16.49
C TRP A 261 -4.85 -18.91 17.84
N ALA A 262 -5.28 -20.17 17.88
CA ALA A 262 -5.67 -20.82 19.13
C ALA A 262 -4.51 -20.97 20.12
N LYS A 263 -3.30 -21.30 19.65
CA LYS A 263 -2.09 -21.38 20.51
C LYS A 263 -1.65 -20.02 21.05
N LEU A 264 -1.89 -18.96 20.29
CA LEU A 264 -1.61 -17.56 20.68
C LEU A 264 -2.70 -16.98 21.61
N GLY A 265 -3.69 -17.77 22.01
CA GLY A 265 -4.70 -17.39 23.00
C GLY A 265 -6.01 -16.82 22.43
N ARG A 266 -6.17 -16.78 21.10
CA ARG A 266 -7.31 -16.19 20.37
C ARG A 266 -7.58 -14.73 20.72
N ASP A 267 -7.25 -13.85 19.79
CA ASP A 267 -7.65 -12.44 19.85
C ASP A 267 -9.04 -12.16 19.28
N ASN A 268 -9.40 -10.89 19.33
CA ASN A 268 -10.67 -10.35 18.87
C ASN A 268 -10.81 -10.23 17.34
N THR A 269 -9.76 -10.46 16.54
CA THR A 269 -9.80 -10.21 15.09
C THR A 269 -9.60 -11.45 14.23
N GLY A 270 -8.90 -12.49 14.70
CA GLY A 270 -8.36 -13.54 13.83
C GLY A 270 -9.32 -14.16 12.78
N GLU A 271 -10.50 -14.65 13.18
CA GLU A 271 -11.44 -15.25 12.23
C GLU A 271 -12.17 -14.23 11.34
N PHE A 272 -12.48 -13.05 11.88
CA PHE A 272 -13.09 -11.97 11.11
C PHE A 272 -12.11 -11.45 10.05
N TRP A 273 -10.88 -11.15 10.46
CA TRP A 273 -9.77 -10.77 9.60
C TRP A 273 -9.55 -11.79 8.49
N TRP A 274 -9.50 -13.09 8.81
CA TRP A 274 -9.34 -14.14 7.80
C TRP A 274 -10.35 -14.01 6.66
N ASN A 275 -11.63 -13.79 7.00
CA ASN A 275 -12.70 -13.75 6.01
C ASN A 275 -12.61 -12.51 5.11
N LEU A 276 -12.03 -11.41 5.58
CA LEU A 276 -11.74 -10.22 4.77
C LEU A 276 -10.48 -10.40 3.92
N ALA A 277 -9.41 -10.90 4.54
CA ALA A 277 -8.09 -10.98 3.91
C ALA A 277 -8.04 -12.00 2.78
N VAL A 278 -8.84 -13.07 2.83
CA VAL A 278 -8.83 -14.14 1.81
C VAL A 278 -9.12 -13.64 0.38
N SER A 279 -9.80 -12.50 0.23
CA SER A 279 -10.11 -11.90 -1.07
C SER A 279 -9.11 -10.85 -1.55
N GLY A 280 -8.26 -10.31 -0.68
CA GLY A 280 -7.44 -9.13 -1.00
C GLY A 280 -6.04 -9.09 -0.38
N GLY A 281 -5.65 -10.07 0.42
CA GLY A 281 -4.47 -9.99 1.27
C GLY A 281 -4.70 -9.08 2.49
N GLY A 282 -3.62 -8.53 3.03
CA GLY A 282 -3.68 -7.51 4.09
C GLY A 282 -3.12 -7.95 5.44
N GLY A 283 -3.01 -6.96 6.31
CA GLY A 283 -2.41 -7.00 7.64
C GLY A 283 -3.47 -6.76 8.70
N ALA A 284 -3.19 -7.20 9.92
CA ALA A 284 -3.95 -6.76 11.09
C ALA A 284 -3.18 -7.09 12.37
N VAL A 285 -3.43 -6.30 13.41
CA VAL A 285 -3.09 -6.64 14.79
C VAL A 285 -4.37 -6.88 15.58
N GLY A 286 -4.49 -8.08 16.15
CA GLY A 286 -5.54 -8.44 17.10
C GLY A 286 -5.01 -8.42 18.53
N VAL A 287 -5.89 -8.25 19.51
CA VAL A 287 -5.55 -8.34 20.93
C VAL A 287 -6.41 -9.38 21.65
N THR A 288 -5.75 -10.25 22.42
CA THR A 288 -6.43 -11.23 23.27
C THR A 288 -7.10 -10.57 24.48
N ALA A 289 -7.97 -11.33 25.16
CA ALA A 289 -8.60 -10.89 26.40
C ALA A 289 -7.60 -10.53 27.52
N THR A 290 -6.35 -11.01 27.44
CA THR A 290 -5.28 -10.68 28.39
C THR A 290 -4.38 -9.55 27.92
N GLY A 291 -4.77 -8.79 26.89
CA GLY A 291 -4.00 -7.66 26.37
C GLY A 291 -2.78 -8.07 25.53
N ILE A 292 -2.69 -9.33 25.15
CA ILE A 292 -1.58 -9.85 24.33
C ILE A 292 -1.88 -9.58 22.85
N PRO A 293 -1.09 -8.76 22.13
CA PRO A 293 -1.32 -8.57 20.70
C PRO A 293 -0.71 -9.68 19.85
N ASN A 294 -1.32 -9.93 18.69
CA ASN A 294 -0.85 -10.81 17.63
C ASN A 294 -1.02 -10.12 16.27
N MET A 295 -0.01 -10.23 15.42
CA MET A 295 -0.02 -9.68 14.07
C MET A 295 -0.16 -10.77 13.01
N TYR A 296 -0.93 -10.46 11.97
CA TYR A 296 -1.28 -11.36 10.88
C TYR A 296 -1.01 -10.70 9.54
N PHE A 297 -0.44 -11.44 8.60
CA PHE A 297 -0.34 -11.06 7.20
C PHE A 297 -0.79 -12.19 6.31
N MET A 298 -1.58 -11.86 5.28
CA MET A 298 -1.90 -12.82 4.22
C MET A 298 -1.05 -12.55 2.99
N ALA A 299 -0.32 -13.58 2.53
CA ALA A 299 0.58 -13.49 1.38
C ALA A 299 0.41 -14.68 0.43
N SER A 300 0.39 -14.40 -0.86
CA SER A 300 0.31 -15.40 -1.93
C SER A 300 0.84 -14.83 -3.25
N ALA A 301 0.87 -15.62 -4.32
CA ALA A 301 1.15 -15.07 -5.65
C ALA A 301 0.11 -14.02 -6.12
N SER A 302 -1.13 -14.12 -5.63
CA SER A 302 -2.19 -13.13 -5.92
C SER A 302 -2.10 -11.88 -5.03
N TYR A 303 -1.38 -11.99 -3.91
CA TYR A 303 -1.19 -10.93 -2.91
C TYR A 303 0.28 -10.93 -2.49
N PRO A 304 1.21 -10.56 -3.40
CA PRO A 304 2.62 -10.49 -3.05
C PRO A 304 2.81 -9.42 -1.98
N PRO A 305 3.74 -9.62 -1.04
CA PRO A 305 4.04 -8.57 -0.06
C PRO A 305 4.60 -7.35 -0.78
N PRO A 306 4.28 -6.13 -0.30
CA PRO A 306 4.93 -4.95 -0.84
C PRO A 306 6.43 -5.01 -0.50
N THR A 307 7.26 -4.93 -1.54
CA THR A 307 8.72 -4.96 -1.40
C THR A 307 9.29 -3.61 -0.98
N GLU A 308 8.56 -2.52 -1.22
CA GLU A 308 9.02 -1.14 -0.99
C GLU A 308 8.19 -0.38 0.04
N SER A 309 7.02 -0.87 0.45
CA SER A 309 6.12 -0.16 1.39
C SER A 309 6.58 -0.29 2.85
N VAL A 310 7.64 0.42 3.21
CA VAL A 310 8.09 0.58 4.61
C VAL A 310 6.96 1.15 5.48
N ASP A 311 6.16 2.06 4.93
CA ASP A 311 4.99 2.66 5.56
C ASP A 311 4.00 1.62 6.08
N TYR A 312 3.71 0.60 5.27
CA TYR A 312 2.75 -0.44 5.61
C TYR A 312 3.19 -1.24 6.84
N TYR A 313 4.47 -1.63 6.93
CA TYR A 313 4.96 -2.38 8.09
C TYR A 313 5.08 -1.48 9.33
N VAL A 314 5.47 -0.21 9.16
CA VAL A 314 5.51 0.76 10.28
C VAL A 314 4.10 1.04 10.82
N HIS A 315 3.11 1.15 9.93
CA HIS A 315 1.70 1.27 10.28
C HIS A 315 1.23 0.08 11.12
N GLU A 316 1.44 -1.15 10.65
CA GLU A 316 0.99 -2.34 11.37
C GLU A 316 1.71 -2.50 12.72
N VAL A 317 3.00 -2.13 12.82
CA VAL A 317 3.74 -2.14 14.10
C VAL A 317 3.27 -1.04 15.05
N ALA A 318 2.76 0.09 14.56
CA ALA A 318 2.13 1.09 15.42
C ALA A 318 0.98 0.48 16.24
N HIS A 319 0.23 -0.45 15.65
CA HIS A 319 -0.82 -1.17 16.38
C HIS A 319 -0.29 -2.11 17.47
N PHE A 320 0.96 -2.58 17.40
CA PHE A 320 1.58 -3.25 18.56
C PHE A 320 1.80 -2.27 19.71
N PHE A 321 2.38 -1.10 19.42
CA PHE A 321 2.55 -0.03 20.41
C PHE A 321 1.20 0.36 21.05
N GLU A 322 0.19 0.64 20.24
CA GLU A 322 -1.14 1.01 20.71
C GLU A 322 -1.78 -0.10 21.54
N SER A 323 -1.66 -1.37 21.12
CA SER A 323 -2.23 -2.51 21.85
C SER A 323 -1.58 -2.73 23.22
N LEU A 324 -0.26 -2.56 23.31
CA LEU A 324 0.51 -2.73 24.54
C LEU A 324 0.29 -1.57 25.52
N THR A 325 0.17 -0.35 25.02
CA THR A 325 0.01 0.86 25.85
C THR A 325 -1.43 1.08 26.30
N VAL A 326 -2.42 0.78 25.45
CA VAL A 326 -3.85 0.94 25.77
C VAL A 326 -4.41 -0.30 26.51
N GLN A 327 -3.60 -1.35 26.70
CA GLN A 327 -3.91 -2.60 27.44
C GLN A 327 -5.26 -3.24 27.08
N GLY A 328 -5.40 -3.72 25.84
CA GLY A 328 -6.47 -4.64 25.46
C GLY A 328 -7.88 -4.05 25.39
N VAL A 329 -8.01 -2.73 25.39
CA VAL A 329 -9.32 -2.10 25.43
C VAL A 329 -9.82 -1.93 23.98
N SER A 330 -10.78 -2.77 23.61
CA SER A 330 -11.97 -2.25 22.94
C SER A 330 -12.35 -0.96 23.69
N THR A 331 -11.86 0.19 23.24
CA THR A 331 -12.31 1.49 23.72
C THR A 331 -13.49 1.80 22.84
N PRO A 332 -14.73 1.35 23.16
CA PRO A 332 -15.90 1.84 22.45
C PRO A 332 -15.97 3.38 22.51
N ASP A 333 -15.26 3.99 23.45
CA ASP A 333 -15.17 5.43 23.67
C ASP A 333 -13.99 6.10 22.94
N ALA A 334 -13.21 5.38 22.13
CA ALA A 334 -12.24 6.04 21.24
C ALA A 334 -12.93 6.48 19.95
N PRO A 335 -12.75 7.75 19.54
CA PRO A 335 -13.26 8.19 18.25
C PRO A 335 -12.56 7.39 17.15
N CYS A 336 -13.31 7.12 16.08
CA CYS A 336 -12.88 6.29 14.96
C CYS A 336 -11.46 6.57 14.45
N TRP A 337 -11.06 7.84 14.42
CA TRP A 337 -9.78 8.29 13.89
C TRP A 337 -8.56 7.89 14.72
N MET A 338 -8.71 7.61 16.02
CA MET A 338 -7.60 7.59 16.99
C MET A 338 -6.58 6.46 16.78
N ILE A 339 -6.98 5.35 16.16
CA ILE A 339 -6.13 4.16 15.99
C ILE A 339 -5.51 4.16 14.59
N GLU A 340 -6.35 4.13 13.57
CA GLU A 340 -5.87 4.05 12.18
C GLU A 340 -5.20 5.35 11.71
N GLY A 341 -5.66 6.50 12.20
CA GLY A 341 -5.18 7.81 11.76
C GLY A 341 -3.70 8.04 12.06
N PRO A 342 -3.31 7.98 13.36
CA PRO A 342 -1.90 8.07 13.75
C PRO A 342 -1.04 6.98 13.11
N ALA A 343 -1.48 5.72 13.09
CA ALA A 343 -0.74 4.63 12.44
C ALA A 343 -0.47 4.93 10.95
N THR A 344 -1.46 5.50 10.24
CA THR A 344 -1.34 5.92 8.84
C THR A 344 -0.36 7.08 8.68
N PHE A 345 -0.52 8.14 9.47
CA PHE A 345 0.35 9.32 9.39
C PHE A 345 1.82 8.96 9.69
N ILE A 346 2.05 8.17 10.74
CA ILE A 346 3.38 7.73 11.14
C ILE A 346 3.98 6.76 10.11
N GLY A 347 3.18 5.85 9.56
CA GLY A 347 3.59 4.99 8.45
C GLY A 347 4.16 5.81 7.29
N PHE A 348 3.42 6.80 6.80
CA PHE A 348 3.88 7.68 5.73
C PHE A 348 5.09 8.54 6.13
N ALA A 349 5.13 9.05 7.37
CA ALA A 349 6.26 9.82 7.86
C ALA A 349 7.58 9.02 7.85
N MET A 350 7.47 7.71 8.07
CA MET A 350 8.59 6.77 8.10
C MET A 350 8.78 6.00 6.80
N ALA A 351 7.97 6.26 5.77
CA ALA A 351 8.12 5.64 4.47
C ALA A 351 9.47 6.05 3.89
N TYR A 352 10.41 5.12 3.73
CA TYR A 352 11.74 5.35 3.14
C TYR A 352 12.74 6.19 3.97
N PRO A 353 14.06 5.87 3.90
CA PRO A 353 15.10 6.81 4.29
C PRO A 353 15.05 8.07 3.41
N ASP A 354 15.14 9.25 4.02
CA ASP A 354 14.98 10.55 3.37
C ASP A 354 16.26 11.03 2.66
N ASP A 355 16.95 10.12 1.98
CA ASP A 355 18.09 10.51 1.14
C ASP A 355 17.66 11.11 -0.21
N GLN A 356 16.36 11.01 -0.56
CA GLN A 356 15.81 11.46 -1.85
C GLN A 356 14.42 12.13 -1.77
N GLY A 357 13.91 12.51 -0.59
CA GLY A 357 12.60 13.18 -0.47
C GLY A 357 11.37 12.32 -0.80
N ARG A 358 11.52 11.01 -1.01
CA ARG A 358 10.43 10.08 -1.36
C ARG A 358 9.30 10.05 -0.32
N SER A 359 9.65 10.10 0.96
CA SER A 359 8.69 10.16 2.07
C SER A 359 7.75 11.35 1.97
N VAL A 360 8.31 12.52 1.65
CA VAL A 360 7.60 13.80 1.52
C VAL A 360 6.65 13.74 0.33
N SER A 361 7.11 13.26 -0.82
CA SER A 361 6.28 13.11 -2.03
C SER A 361 5.14 12.13 -1.81
N GLN A 362 5.40 10.98 -1.19
CA GLN A 362 4.37 10.00 -0.86
C GLN A 362 3.32 10.58 0.09
N LEU A 363 3.74 11.21 1.19
CA LEU A 363 2.80 11.81 2.12
C LEU A 363 1.99 12.94 1.45
N THR A 364 2.62 13.74 0.58
CA THR A 364 1.92 14.81 -0.16
C THR A 364 0.82 14.22 -1.04
N PHE A 365 1.15 13.20 -1.83
CA PHE A 365 0.19 12.49 -2.68
C PHE A 365 -0.99 11.92 -1.87
N GLU A 366 -0.68 11.25 -0.75
CA GLU A 366 -1.68 10.66 0.13
C GLU A 366 -2.57 11.72 0.79
N ARG A 367 -1.99 12.84 1.26
CA ARG A 367 -2.74 13.98 1.80
C ARG A 367 -3.71 14.52 0.74
N THR A 368 -3.24 14.83 -0.46
CA THR A 368 -4.09 15.36 -1.54
C THR A 368 -5.24 14.41 -1.88
N THR A 369 -4.94 13.13 -2.09
CA THR A 369 -5.93 12.11 -2.46
C THR A 369 -7.00 11.93 -1.37
N ARG A 370 -6.58 11.88 -0.10
CA ARG A 370 -7.50 11.69 1.03
C ARG A 370 -8.31 12.95 1.33
N ALA A 371 -7.70 14.13 1.19
CA ALA A 371 -8.42 15.40 1.29
C ALA A 371 -9.53 15.49 0.24
N ALA A 372 -9.26 15.14 -1.01
CA ALA A 372 -10.27 15.11 -2.08
C ALA A 372 -11.44 14.16 -1.74
N GLY A 373 -11.14 12.97 -1.22
CA GLY A 373 -12.15 12.00 -0.77
C GLY A 373 -13.03 12.53 0.37
N LEU A 374 -12.42 13.17 1.39
CA LEU A 374 -13.14 13.78 2.51
C LEU A 374 -13.99 14.98 2.05
N VAL A 375 -13.43 15.86 1.23
CA VAL A 375 -14.14 17.00 0.66
C VAL A 375 -15.34 16.52 -0.15
N SER A 376 -15.20 15.50 -0.99
CA SER A 376 -16.31 14.90 -1.73
C SER A 376 -17.38 14.33 -0.79
N TYR A 377 -16.97 13.62 0.26
CA TYR A 377 -17.89 13.04 1.24
C TYR A 377 -18.71 14.10 1.98
N TYR A 378 -18.07 15.16 2.48
CA TYR A 378 -18.75 16.21 3.23
C TYR A 378 -19.48 17.23 2.34
N ASN A 379 -19.04 17.45 1.09
CA ASN A 379 -19.64 18.42 0.16
C ASN A 379 -20.83 17.90 -0.66
N ASN A 380 -21.45 16.77 -0.31
CA ASN A 380 -22.66 16.24 -0.97
C ASN A 380 -23.93 17.10 -0.78
N GLY A 381 -23.81 18.43 -0.70
CA GLY A 381 -24.91 19.38 -0.82
C GLY A 381 -24.74 20.72 -0.10
N GLU A 382 -23.86 20.84 0.91
CA GLU A 382 -23.86 22.02 1.81
C GLU A 382 -22.48 22.59 2.18
N GLY A 383 -21.38 22.08 1.60
CA GLY A 383 -20.02 22.43 2.05
C GLY A 383 -19.57 21.60 3.27
N LEU A 384 -18.31 21.75 3.71
CA LEU A 384 -17.81 21.24 4.99
C LEU A 384 -18.52 21.96 6.13
N THR A 385 -19.79 21.62 6.39
CA THR A 385 -20.56 22.26 7.45
C THR A 385 -19.98 21.85 8.81
N ASP A 386 -19.71 22.85 9.65
CA ASP A 386 -19.07 22.73 10.97
C ASP A 386 -19.66 21.58 11.82
N GLY A 387 -20.97 21.34 11.69
CA GLY A 387 -21.70 20.36 12.50
C GLY A 387 -21.28 18.91 12.27
N THR A 388 -21.15 18.45 11.03
CA THR A 388 -20.92 17.03 10.73
C THR A 388 -19.46 16.65 10.97
N LEU A 389 -18.51 17.43 10.43
CA LEU A 389 -17.08 17.18 10.60
C LEU A 389 -16.68 17.19 12.08
N ARG A 390 -17.18 18.17 12.85
CA ARG A 390 -16.95 18.24 14.30
C ARG A 390 -17.48 17.01 15.03
N GLN A 391 -18.68 16.55 14.69
CA GLN A 391 -19.22 15.34 15.33
C GLN A 391 -18.43 14.10 14.96
N ASP A 392 -17.94 14.00 13.73
CA ASP A 392 -17.15 12.86 13.31
C ASP A 392 -15.79 12.81 14.03
N ILE A 393 -15.16 13.97 14.27
CA ILE A 393 -13.93 14.08 15.07
C ILE A 393 -14.16 13.66 16.52
N LEU A 394 -15.22 14.17 17.15
CA LEU A 394 -15.45 13.97 18.58
C LEU A 394 -15.99 12.57 18.89
N ASN A 395 -16.89 12.06 18.05
CA ASN A 395 -17.80 10.99 18.43
C ASN A 395 -18.04 9.93 17.34
N PHE A 396 -17.37 9.98 16.17
CA PHE A 396 -17.66 8.97 15.15
C PHE A 396 -17.35 7.56 15.68
N PRO A 397 -18.32 6.64 15.65
CA PRO A 397 -18.18 5.37 16.31
C PRO A 397 -17.24 4.45 15.53
N ARG A 398 -16.31 3.80 16.25
CA ARG A 398 -15.30 2.90 15.66
C ARG A 398 -15.91 1.67 14.96
N ASN A 399 -17.08 1.22 15.39
CA ASN A 399 -17.75 0.04 14.84
C ASN A 399 -18.63 0.35 13.62
N ASP A 400 -18.75 1.62 13.20
CA ASP A 400 -19.39 1.94 11.93
C ASP A 400 -18.46 1.53 10.78
N ASP A 401 -19.03 0.90 9.76
CA ASP A 401 -18.28 0.35 8.64
C ASP A 401 -17.46 1.43 7.90
N ARG A 402 -17.94 2.69 7.88
CA ARG A 402 -17.24 3.83 7.28
C ARG A 402 -16.01 4.26 8.05
N CYS A 403 -15.80 3.72 9.25
CA CYS A 403 -14.59 3.97 9.99
C CYS A 403 -13.37 3.34 9.30
N GLN A 404 -13.50 2.09 8.83
CA GLN A 404 -12.35 1.32 8.34
C GLN A 404 -12.56 0.67 6.98
N HIS A 405 -13.79 0.28 6.62
CA HIS A 405 -14.03 -0.64 5.52
C HIS A 405 -14.74 0.01 4.33
N SER A 406 -15.77 0.84 4.56
CA SER A 406 -16.44 1.59 3.50
C SER A 406 -15.96 3.03 3.40
N GLY A 407 -16.10 3.59 2.19
CA GLY A 407 -15.81 5.01 1.96
C GLY A 407 -16.63 5.91 2.88
N PRO A 408 -16.02 6.96 3.46
CA PRO A 408 -14.70 7.49 3.14
C PRO A 408 -13.58 6.95 4.05
N GLN A 409 -13.76 5.85 4.80
CA GLN A 409 -12.75 5.29 5.71
C GLN A 409 -12.20 6.35 6.70
N LEU A 410 -13.09 6.95 7.49
CA LEU A 410 -12.77 8.09 8.37
C LEU A 410 -11.64 7.79 9.36
N GLY A 411 -11.46 6.54 9.77
CA GLY A 411 -10.38 6.11 10.65
C GLY A 411 -9.02 6.47 10.06
N TYR A 412 -8.83 6.15 8.78
CA TYR A 412 -7.61 6.42 8.04
C TYR A 412 -7.58 7.85 7.50
N ASN A 413 -8.61 8.25 6.77
CA ASN A 413 -8.61 9.49 5.98
C ASN A 413 -8.74 10.73 6.85
N LEU A 414 -9.78 10.80 7.68
CA LEU A 414 -9.92 11.92 8.62
C LEU A 414 -8.82 11.83 9.69
N GLY A 415 -8.53 10.62 10.17
CA GLY A 415 -7.53 10.42 11.22
C GLY A 415 -6.11 10.80 10.86
N LEU A 416 -5.70 10.69 9.59
CA LEU A 416 -4.40 11.20 9.14
C LEU A 416 -4.28 12.69 9.46
N PHE A 417 -5.27 13.51 9.09
CA PHE A 417 -5.22 14.96 9.32
C PHE A 417 -5.40 15.35 10.79
N VAL A 418 -6.17 14.56 11.56
CA VAL A 418 -6.28 14.79 13.01
C VAL A 418 -4.95 14.49 13.69
N ALA A 419 -4.28 13.39 13.34
CA ALA A 419 -2.97 13.04 13.85
C ALA A 419 -1.91 14.07 13.45
N GLU A 420 -1.92 14.49 12.19
CA GLU A 420 -1.06 15.56 11.67
C GLU A 420 -1.18 16.84 12.51
N ARG A 421 -2.41 17.31 12.75
CA ARG A 421 -2.62 18.53 13.53
C ARG A 421 -2.23 18.36 15.00
N LEU A 422 -2.57 17.23 15.61
CA LEU A 422 -2.19 16.91 16.99
C LEU A 422 -0.67 16.94 17.17
N ILE A 423 0.06 16.29 16.27
CA ILE A 423 1.52 16.21 16.33
C ILE A 423 2.15 17.57 15.98
N ALA A 424 1.57 18.35 15.07
CA ALA A 424 2.07 19.70 14.80
C ALA A 424 1.93 20.64 16.00
N ASP A 425 0.83 20.54 16.75
CA ASP A 425 0.56 21.42 17.90
C ASP A 425 1.36 21.00 19.15
N PHE A 426 1.65 19.70 19.32
CA PHE A 426 2.14 19.14 20.58
C PHE A 426 3.35 18.21 20.46
N GLU A 427 3.90 18.04 19.26
CA GLU A 427 5.00 17.13 18.93
C GLU A 427 4.62 15.64 19.03
N PHE A 428 5.45 14.77 18.45
CA PHE A 428 5.22 13.32 18.42
C PHE A 428 5.20 12.70 19.83
N GLN A 429 6.01 13.19 20.76
CA GLN A 429 6.05 12.67 22.13
C GLN A 429 4.69 12.83 22.84
N ALA A 430 3.95 13.91 22.58
CA ALA A 430 2.62 14.08 23.12
C ALA A 430 1.63 12.99 22.66
N PHE A 431 1.72 12.54 21.40
CA PHE A 431 0.93 11.42 20.90
C PHE A 431 1.26 10.13 21.65
N VAL A 432 2.55 9.86 21.88
CA VAL A 432 3.01 8.70 22.66
C VAL A 432 2.45 8.77 24.09
N ASP A 433 2.59 9.92 24.74
CA ASP A 433 2.14 10.14 26.11
C ASP A 433 0.62 10.02 26.26
N ILE A 434 -0.15 10.52 25.29
CA ILE A 434 -1.61 10.32 25.21
C ILE A 434 -1.93 8.83 25.10
N SER A 435 -1.25 8.11 24.22
CA SER A 435 -1.50 6.67 24.00
C SER A 435 -1.23 5.86 25.28
N VAL A 436 -0.13 6.15 25.97
CA VAL A 436 0.23 5.52 27.26
C VAL A 436 -0.76 5.91 28.37
N ALA A 437 -1.14 7.19 28.47
CA ALA A 437 -2.02 7.66 29.53
C ALA A 437 -3.49 7.24 29.31
N ARG A 438 -3.86 6.80 28.11
CA ARG A 438 -5.24 6.46 27.76
C ARG A 438 -5.79 5.23 28.46
N ALA A 439 -4.94 4.31 28.95
CA ALA A 439 -5.39 3.10 29.63
C ALA A 439 -6.40 3.42 30.75
N GLY A 440 -7.66 3.04 30.54
CA GLY A 440 -8.78 3.29 31.46
C GLY A 440 -9.31 4.72 31.53
N ARG A 441 -9.00 5.59 30.55
CA ARG A 441 -9.46 7.00 30.50
C ARG A 441 -10.12 7.32 29.16
N SER A 442 -11.05 8.28 29.19
CA SER A 442 -11.60 8.86 27.96
C SER A 442 -10.56 9.76 27.25
N LEU A 443 -10.81 10.10 25.97
CA LEU A 443 -9.93 11.03 25.26
C LEU A 443 -9.86 12.41 25.91
N PRO A 444 -10.98 13.05 26.31
CA PRO A 444 -10.93 14.34 26.97
C PRO A 444 -10.14 14.33 28.28
N GLU A 445 -10.33 13.31 29.12
CA GLU A 445 -9.58 13.17 30.38
C GLU A 445 -8.09 13.00 30.14
N THR A 446 -7.71 12.27 29.10
CA THR A 446 -6.31 12.03 28.73
C THR A 446 -5.66 13.30 28.19
N PHE A 447 -6.37 14.06 27.35
CA PHE A 447 -5.93 15.35 26.83
C PHE A 447 -5.67 16.36 27.95
N GLU A 448 -6.59 16.48 28.90
CA GLU A 448 -6.42 17.39 30.03
C GLU A 448 -5.26 16.92 30.94
N LEU A 449 -5.10 15.61 31.12
CA LEU A 449 -4.01 15.06 31.92
C LEU A 449 -2.63 15.33 31.30
N VAL A 450 -2.46 15.04 30.01
CA VAL A 450 -1.16 15.07 29.33
C VAL A 450 -0.84 16.48 28.83
N LEU A 451 -1.76 17.12 28.12
CA LEU A 451 -1.53 18.39 27.43
C LEU A 451 -1.94 19.61 28.25
N LYS A 452 -2.68 19.43 29.36
CA LYS A 452 -3.29 20.52 30.13
C LYS A 452 -4.20 21.40 29.26
N LYS A 453 -4.96 20.74 28.38
CA LYS A 453 -5.90 21.34 27.43
C LYS A 453 -7.22 20.59 27.46
N ASP A 454 -8.31 21.35 27.38
CA ASP A 454 -9.62 20.78 27.10
C ASP A 454 -9.67 20.27 25.64
N TYR A 455 -10.02 18.99 25.47
CA TYR A 455 -10.06 18.36 24.16
C TYR A 455 -11.10 18.99 23.24
N VAL A 456 -12.28 19.31 23.76
CA VAL A 456 -13.37 19.88 22.95
C VAL A 456 -13.01 21.31 22.53
N GLU A 457 -12.38 22.08 23.43
CA GLU A 457 -11.87 23.41 23.11
C GLU A 457 -10.78 23.37 22.04
N TRP A 458 -9.84 22.42 22.11
CA TRP A 458 -8.83 22.24 21.06
C TRP A 458 -9.46 21.83 19.73
N VAL A 459 -10.46 20.94 19.75
CA VAL A 459 -11.20 20.57 18.53
C VAL A 459 -11.87 21.78 17.92
N ASP A 460 -12.60 22.57 18.71
CA ASP A 460 -13.42 23.68 18.23
C ASP A 460 -12.58 24.88 17.78
N ASN A 461 -11.52 25.22 18.51
CA ASN A 461 -10.77 26.44 18.29
C ASN A 461 -9.50 26.23 17.44
N THR A 462 -9.09 24.98 17.20
CA THR A 462 -7.81 24.69 16.55
C THR A 462 -7.94 23.67 15.44
N LEU A 463 -8.37 22.44 15.75
CA LEU A 463 -8.43 21.37 14.74
C LEU A 463 -9.49 21.63 13.66
N LEU A 464 -10.71 22.00 14.06
CA LEU A 464 -11.80 22.19 13.11
C LEU A 464 -11.51 23.35 12.12
N PRO A 465 -11.09 24.56 12.55
CA PRO A 465 -10.68 25.61 11.62
C PRO A 465 -9.56 25.16 10.68
N TYR A 466 -8.58 24.42 11.19
CA TYR A 466 -7.49 23.89 10.39
C TYR A 466 -7.99 22.98 9.26
N LEU A 467 -8.84 22.00 9.58
CA LEU A 467 -9.38 21.06 8.59
C LEU A 467 -10.28 21.76 7.55
N GLN A 468 -11.03 22.77 7.97
CA GLN A 468 -11.90 23.54 7.09
C GLN A 468 -11.13 24.38 6.08
N GLU A 469 -9.94 24.84 6.45
CA GLU A 469 -9.04 25.56 5.55
C GLU A 469 -8.23 24.62 4.66
N GLU A 470 -7.58 23.62 5.26
CA GLU A 470 -6.59 22.80 4.58
C GLU A 470 -7.23 21.77 3.63
N LEU A 471 -8.33 21.10 4.03
CA LEU A 471 -8.92 20.07 3.18
C LEU A 471 -9.39 20.60 1.81
N PRO A 472 -10.12 21.74 1.70
CA PRO A 472 -10.48 22.30 0.39
C PRO A 472 -9.30 22.87 -0.38
N LYS A 473 -8.23 23.29 0.30
CA LYS A 473 -7.01 23.77 -0.37
C LYS A 473 -6.29 22.60 -1.04
N LEU A 474 -6.08 21.50 -0.30
CA LEU A 474 -5.47 20.29 -0.82
C LEU A 474 -6.32 19.62 -1.91
N ALA A 475 -7.65 19.61 -1.79
CA ALA A 475 -8.52 19.00 -2.80
C ALA A 475 -8.62 19.78 -4.13
N ARG A 476 -8.06 21.00 -4.21
CA ARG A 476 -8.06 21.86 -5.41
C ARG A 476 -6.72 21.88 -6.15
N GLY A 477 -5.63 21.60 -5.46
CA GLY A 477 -4.34 21.28 -6.08
C GLY A 477 -4.29 19.80 -6.40
#